data_AF-A0A2V8ECB2-F1
#
_entry.id   AF-A0A2V8ECB2-F1
#
_cell.length_a   1.000
_cell.length_b   1.000
_cell.length_c   1.000
_cell.angle_alpha   90.00
_cell.angle_beta   90.00
_cell.angle_gamma   90.00
#
_symmetry.space_group_name_H-M   'P 1'
#
loop_
_entity.id
_entity.type
_entity.pdbx_description
1 polymer ?
#
loop_
_entity_poly.entity_id
_entity_poly.type
_entity_poly.pdbx_seq_one_letter_code
_entity_poly.pdbx_strand_id
1 'polypeptide(L)'
;QALTARSGDRDVLTQNLVLKATRDEIVGYQARVRSDPSDHVSRTALAARYLQVGSVEAALAELREAIQLAPQFPDAQYNLGAALLARGAKTDAIAAYRRAIELNADYAEAHNNLGVVLESMGDRATAVTHYERAIHIQPHQAGAHYNLANVRLADGAVADAVAHYRQALEARRCTHSAGPARRGGCRVSAGARPQPQTGQCTRGLRVAAGHGARVDAAQHGRGTGVGAPSHAGRRRRSPRCARYAGRSLRVGRAIPSRD
;
A
#
# COMPACT_ATOMS: atom_id res chain seq x y z
N GLN A 1 -32.13 -8.54 -15.18
CA GLN A 1 -32.07 -9.93 -15.66
C GLN A 1 -31.00 -10.11 -16.74
N ALA A 2 -31.14 -9.60 -17.98
CA ALA A 2 -30.10 -9.81 -19.01
C ALA A 2 -28.69 -9.24 -18.66
N LEU A 3 -28.63 -8.10 -17.94
CA LEU A 3 -27.35 -7.51 -17.50
C LEU A 3 -26.65 -8.30 -16.39
N THR A 4 -27.39 -8.98 -15.52
CA THR A 4 -26.84 -9.72 -14.36
C THR A 4 -26.25 -11.08 -14.75
N ALA A 5 -26.68 -11.66 -15.88
CA ALA A 5 -26.01 -12.84 -16.45
C ALA A 5 -24.60 -12.47 -16.98
N ARG A 6 -24.51 -11.37 -17.75
CA ARG A 6 -23.25 -10.90 -18.37
C ARG A 6 -22.18 -10.45 -17.37
N SER A 7 -22.52 -10.10 -16.13
CA SER A 7 -21.53 -9.92 -15.06
C SER A 7 -20.99 -11.26 -14.57
N GLY A 8 -21.87 -12.20 -14.21
CA GLY A 8 -21.48 -13.52 -13.70
C GLY A 8 -20.54 -14.27 -14.63
N ASP A 9 -20.85 -14.32 -15.93
CA ASP A 9 -19.99 -14.98 -16.93
C ASP A 9 -18.60 -14.33 -17.04
N ARG A 10 -18.53 -12.99 -16.94
CA ARG A 10 -17.26 -12.25 -16.96
C ARG A 10 -16.45 -12.49 -15.69
N ASP A 11 -17.10 -12.50 -14.54
CA ASP A 11 -16.44 -12.73 -13.25
C ASP A 11 -15.89 -14.17 -13.20
N VAL A 12 -16.66 -15.17 -13.65
CA VAL A 12 -16.22 -16.57 -13.77
C VAL A 12 -15.09 -16.75 -14.80
N LEU A 13 -15.15 -16.10 -15.97
CA LEU A 13 -14.05 -16.11 -16.94
C LEU A 13 -12.78 -15.48 -16.35
N THR A 14 -12.90 -14.37 -15.62
CA THR A 14 -11.78 -13.70 -14.97
C THR A 14 -11.19 -14.56 -13.86
N GLN A 15 -12.03 -15.20 -13.04
CA GLN A 15 -11.62 -16.13 -11.99
C GLN A 15 -10.82 -17.31 -12.57
N ASN A 16 -11.27 -17.89 -13.68
CA ASN A 16 -10.58 -19.00 -14.36
C ASN A 16 -9.24 -18.57 -14.99
N LEU A 17 -9.16 -17.36 -15.56
CA LEU A 17 -7.90 -16.81 -16.09
C LEU A 17 -6.88 -16.53 -14.97
N VAL A 18 -7.33 -16.01 -13.82
CA VAL A 18 -6.51 -15.82 -12.62
C VAL A 18 -6.01 -17.17 -12.10
N LEU A 19 -6.90 -18.15 -11.91
CA LEU A 19 -6.53 -19.50 -11.45
C LEU A 19 -5.57 -20.22 -12.42
N LYS A 20 -5.67 -19.96 -13.73
CA LYS A 20 -4.68 -20.45 -14.69
C LYS A 20 -3.32 -19.77 -14.48
N ALA A 21 -3.28 -18.44 -14.40
CA ALA A 21 -2.03 -17.71 -14.18
C ALA A 21 -1.33 -18.14 -12.88
N THR A 22 -2.08 -18.34 -11.78
CA THR A 22 -1.54 -18.87 -10.52
C THR A 22 -0.94 -20.28 -10.67
N ARG A 23 -1.52 -21.15 -11.52
CA ARG A 23 -0.94 -22.48 -11.81
C ARG A 23 0.36 -22.36 -12.63
N ASP A 24 0.41 -21.47 -13.60
CA ASP A 24 1.63 -21.20 -14.37
C ASP A 24 2.74 -20.62 -13.45
N GLU A 25 2.39 -19.76 -12.49
CA GLU A 25 3.31 -19.30 -11.43
C GLU A 25 3.79 -20.44 -10.51
N ILE A 26 2.90 -21.36 -10.09
CA ILE A 26 3.26 -22.54 -9.27
C ILE A 26 4.36 -23.35 -9.95
N VAL A 27 4.23 -23.65 -11.25
CA VAL A 27 5.26 -24.38 -12.01
C VAL A 27 6.59 -23.61 -12.03
N GLY A 28 6.53 -22.27 -12.16
CA GLY A 28 7.69 -21.40 -12.09
C GLY A 28 8.42 -21.43 -10.75
N TYR A 29 7.70 -21.38 -9.62
CA TYR A 29 8.32 -21.49 -8.29
C TYR A 29 8.78 -22.92 -7.97
N GLN A 30 8.03 -23.96 -8.38
CA GLN A 30 8.48 -25.35 -8.31
C GLN A 30 9.78 -25.60 -9.08
N ALA A 31 10.02 -24.89 -10.18
CA ALA A 31 11.31 -24.96 -10.89
C ALA A 31 12.45 -24.34 -10.06
N ARG A 32 12.23 -23.19 -9.42
CA ARG A 32 13.23 -22.55 -8.55
C ARG A 32 13.60 -23.41 -7.35
N VAL A 33 12.60 -23.95 -6.64
CA VAL A 33 12.82 -24.83 -5.48
C VAL A 33 13.51 -26.15 -5.86
N ARG A 34 13.40 -26.60 -7.13
CA ARG A 34 14.17 -27.74 -7.65
C ARG A 34 15.61 -27.38 -8.04
N SER A 35 15.88 -26.15 -8.49
CA SER A 35 17.24 -25.68 -8.77
C SER A 35 18.00 -25.26 -7.51
N ASP A 36 17.30 -24.73 -6.50
CA ASP A 36 17.83 -24.39 -5.19
C ASP A 36 16.81 -24.81 -4.09
N PRO A 37 16.99 -26.00 -3.49
CA PRO A 37 16.16 -26.47 -2.39
C PRO A 37 16.26 -25.62 -1.11
N SER A 38 17.24 -24.72 -1.00
CA SER A 38 17.47 -23.83 0.14
C SER A 38 16.80 -22.45 0.01
N ASP A 39 16.23 -22.13 -1.16
CA ASP A 39 15.48 -20.88 -1.40
C ASP A 39 14.13 -20.88 -0.66
N HIS A 40 14.20 -20.59 0.65
CA HIS A 40 13.07 -20.39 1.54
C HIS A 40 12.13 -19.27 1.07
N VAL A 41 12.60 -18.30 0.28
CA VAL A 41 11.77 -17.22 -0.26
C VAL A 41 10.91 -17.75 -1.41
N SER A 42 11.47 -18.52 -2.35
CA SER A 42 10.68 -19.20 -3.39
C SER A 42 9.75 -20.27 -2.80
N ARG A 43 10.14 -21.00 -1.75
CA ARG A 43 9.22 -21.92 -1.04
C ARG A 43 8.05 -21.19 -0.38
N THR A 44 8.32 -20.08 0.31
CA THR A 44 7.28 -19.24 0.93
C THR A 44 6.33 -18.65 -0.12
N ALA A 45 6.87 -18.21 -1.26
CA ALA A 45 6.08 -17.71 -2.38
C ALA A 45 5.25 -18.82 -3.07
N LEU A 46 5.82 -20.02 -3.24
CA LEU A 46 5.14 -21.21 -3.76
C LEU A 46 3.95 -21.58 -2.87
N ALA A 47 4.15 -21.63 -1.55
CA ALA A 47 3.08 -21.89 -0.58
C ALA A 47 1.95 -20.86 -0.68
N ALA A 48 2.29 -19.57 -0.81
CA ALA A 48 1.29 -18.52 -1.01
C ALA A 48 0.47 -18.72 -2.32
N ARG A 49 1.04 -19.31 -3.37
CA ARG A 49 0.26 -19.72 -4.56
C ARG A 49 -0.57 -20.98 -4.33
N TYR A 50 -0.05 -21.98 -3.62
CA TYR A 50 -0.83 -23.16 -3.22
C TYR A 50 -2.09 -22.76 -2.42
N LEU A 51 -2.00 -21.77 -1.53
CA LEU A 51 -3.17 -21.23 -0.82
C LEU A 51 -4.20 -20.57 -1.76
N GLN A 52 -3.76 -19.83 -2.78
CA GLN A 52 -4.67 -19.21 -3.77
C GLN A 52 -5.46 -20.25 -4.59
N VAL A 53 -4.92 -21.45 -4.80
CA VAL A 53 -5.61 -22.57 -5.47
C VAL A 53 -6.22 -23.59 -4.49
N GLY A 54 -6.27 -23.29 -3.19
CA GLY A 54 -6.87 -24.14 -2.15
C GLY A 54 -6.07 -25.39 -1.77
N SER A 55 -4.82 -25.55 -2.24
CA SER A 55 -3.94 -26.68 -1.94
C SER A 55 -3.25 -26.55 -0.57
N VAL A 56 -4.05 -26.48 0.50
CA VAL A 56 -3.59 -26.14 1.87
C VAL A 56 -2.47 -27.05 2.38
N GLU A 57 -2.56 -28.37 2.22
CA GLU A 57 -1.51 -29.30 2.67
C GLU A 57 -0.18 -29.11 1.93
N ALA A 58 -0.22 -28.78 0.64
CA ALA A 58 0.99 -28.48 -0.14
C ALA A 58 1.64 -27.16 0.31
N ALA A 59 0.83 -26.15 0.67
CA ALA A 59 1.35 -24.93 1.31
C ALA A 59 1.99 -25.25 2.68
N LEU A 60 1.34 -26.05 3.52
CA LEU A 60 1.86 -26.43 4.83
C LEU A 60 3.17 -27.23 4.74
N ALA A 61 3.38 -28.03 3.69
CA ALA A 61 4.65 -28.72 3.45
C ALA A 61 5.78 -27.72 3.16
N GLU A 62 5.63 -26.87 2.14
CA GLU A 62 6.66 -25.90 1.74
C GLU A 62 6.98 -24.87 2.84
N LEU A 63 6.00 -24.51 3.68
CA LEU A 63 6.19 -23.57 4.79
C LEU A 63 6.97 -24.20 5.96
N ARG A 64 6.79 -25.49 6.24
CA ARG A 64 7.62 -26.20 7.23
C ARG A 64 9.08 -26.26 6.79
N GLU A 65 9.34 -26.52 5.52
CA GLU A 65 10.68 -26.48 4.94
C GLU A 65 11.27 -25.06 4.97
N ALA A 66 10.51 -24.05 4.54
CA ALA A 66 10.95 -22.65 4.58
C ALA A 66 11.27 -22.15 6.01
N ILE A 67 10.51 -22.59 7.02
CA ILE A 67 10.74 -22.24 8.42
C ILE A 67 11.96 -22.98 9.01
N GLN A 68 12.23 -24.23 8.60
CA GLN A 68 13.47 -24.92 8.96
C GLN A 68 14.71 -24.23 8.36
N LEU A 69 14.63 -23.82 7.09
CA LEU A 69 15.70 -23.13 6.38
C LEU A 69 15.93 -21.70 6.90
N ALA A 70 14.88 -20.99 7.30
CA ALA A 70 14.95 -19.61 7.80
C ALA A 70 14.00 -19.36 8.99
N PRO A 71 14.34 -19.81 10.22
CA PRO A 71 13.48 -19.68 11.40
C PRO A 71 13.14 -18.24 11.83
N GLN A 72 13.84 -17.24 11.28
CA GLN A 72 13.65 -15.81 11.54
C GLN A 72 12.90 -15.08 10.41
N PHE A 73 12.38 -15.78 9.39
CA PHE A 73 11.68 -15.14 8.26
C PHE A 73 10.18 -14.95 8.58
N PRO A 74 9.68 -13.70 8.76
CA PRO A 74 8.31 -13.46 9.23
C PRO A 74 7.25 -13.87 8.20
N ASP A 75 7.50 -13.71 6.90
CA ASP A 75 6.56 -14.01 5.83
C ASP A 75 6.17 -15.51 5.81
N ALA A 76 7.10 -16.41 6.17
CA ALA A 76 6.83 -17.84 6.27
C ALA A 76 5.92 -18.16 7.47
N GLN A 77 6.13 -17.50 8.61
CA GLN A 77 5.26 -17.63 9.80
C GLN A 77 3.87 -17.04 9.54
N TYR A 78 3.78 -15.91 8.85
CA TYR A 78 2.51 -15.31 8.41
C TYR A 78 1.74 -16.22 7.45
N ASN A 79 2.41 -16.76 6.43
CA ASN A 79 1.78 -17.68 5.48
C ASN A 79 1.42 -19.03 6.13
N LEU A 80 2.17 -19.48 7.16
CA LEU A 80 1.80 -20.61 7.99
C LEU A 80 0.51 -20.33 8.77
N GLY A 81 0.36 -19.14 9.36
CA GLY A 81 -0.89 -18.70 9.99
C GLY A 81 -2.07 -18.71 9.02
N ALA A 82 -1.87 -18.24 7.79
CA ALA A 82 -2.89 -18.28 6.74
C ALA A 82 -3.27 -19.72 6.32
N ALA A 83 -2.27 -20.60 6.19
CA ALA A 83 -2.47 -22.01 5.83
C ALA A 83 -3.21 -22.79 6.94
N LEU A 84 -2.81 -22.59 8.20
CA LEU A 84 -3.47 -23.20 9.36
C LEU A 84 -4.92 -22.72 9.51
N LEU A 85 -5.17 -21.41 9.29
CA LEU A 85 -6.54 -20.87 9.29
C LEU A 85 -7.40 -21.47 8.17
N ALA A 86 -6.85 -21.63 6.96
CA ALA A 86 -7.54 -22.30 5.85
C ALA A 86 -7.81 -23.79 6.12
N ARG A 87 -7.01 -24.42 6.99
CA ARG A 87 -7.23 -25.78 7.53
C ARG A 87 -8.24 -25.84 8.68
N GLY A 88 -8.72 -24.70 9.18
CA GLY A 88 -9.57 -24.58 10.37
C GLY A 88 -8.82 -24.60 11.72
N ALA A 89 -7.48 -24.72 11.72
CA ALA A 89 -6.65 -24.78 12.92
C ALA A 89 -6.40 -23.38 13.53
N LYS A 90 -7.46 -22.77 14.08
CA LYS A 90 -7.45 -21.38 14.60
C LYS A 90 -6.37 -21.11 15.66
N THR A 91 -6.20 -22.02 16.62
CA THR A 91 -5.23 -21.89 17.72
C THR A 91 -3.80 -21.84 17.20
N ASP A 92 -3.46 -22.75 16.29
CA ASP A 92 -2.13 -22.84 15.68
C ASP A 92 -1.88 -21.63 14.76
N ALA A 93 -2.92 -21.15 14.06
CA ALA A 93 -2.86 -19.93 13.26
C ALA A 93 -2.56 -18.69 14.12
N ILE A 94 -3.16 -18.58 15.32
CA ILE A 94 -2.85 -17.51 16.29
C ILE A 94 -1.38 -17.58 16.73
N ALA A 95 -0.85 -18.77 17.00
CA ALA A 95 0.56 -18.95 17.36
C ALA A 95 1.51 -18.53 16.23
N ALA A 96 1.22 -18.95 14.99
CA ALA A 96 2.02 -18.59 13.81
C ALA A 96 1.96 -17.08 13.49
N TYR A 97 0.78 -16.44 13.58
CA TYR A 97 0.68 -14.98 13.40
C TYR A 97 1.37 -14.20 14.52
N ARG A 98 1.26 -14.64 15.79
CA ARG A 98 2.04 -14.05 16.89
C ARG A 98 3.54 -14.18 16.64
N ARG A 99 4.01 -15.33 16.17
CA ARG A 99 5.43 -15.53 15.81
C ARG A 99 5.88 -14.64 14.65
N ALA A 100 5.03 -14.37 13.67
CA ALA A 100 5.31 -13.40 12.61
C ALA A 100 5.44 -11.96 13.14
N ILE A 101 4.62 -11.59 14.14
CA ILE A 101 4.65 -10.28 14.82
C ILE A 101 5.87 -10.16 15.76
N GLU A 102 6.29 -11.23 16.43
CA GLU A 102 7.55 -11.27 17.21
C GLU A 102 8.78 -11.04 16.33
N LEU A 103 8.77 -11.56 15.10
CA LEU A 103 9.85 -11.37 14.12
C LEU A 103 9.76 -10.00 13.41
N ASN A 104 8.57 -9.43 13.29
CA ASN A 104 8.34 -8.10 12.72
C ASN A 104 7.14 -7.41 13.39
N ALA A 105 7.42 -6.54 14.37
CA ALA A 105 6.40 -5.82 15.13
C ALA A 105 5.60 -4.79 14.31
N ASP A 106 6.04 -4.48 13.08
CA ASP A 106 5.35 -3.62 12.11
C ASP A 106 4.74 -4.44 10.95
N TYR A 107 4.41 -5.73 11.17
CA TYR A 107 3.71 -6.54 10.17
C TYR A 107 2.19 -6.30 10.20
N ALA A 108 1.74 -5.28 9.46
CA ALA A 108 0.35 -4.83 9.45
C ALA A 108 -0.66 -5.92 9.00
N GLU A 109 -0.32 -6.76 8.03
CA GLU A 109 -1.17 -7.86 7.58
C GLU A 109 -1.28 -8.99 8.61
N ALA A 110 -0.19 -9.29 9.33
CA ALA A 110 -0.20 -10.29 10.41
C ALA A 110 -1.06 -9.83 11.58
N HIS A 111 -0.98 -8.55 11.97
CA HIS A 111 -1.89 -7.96 12.95
C HIS A 111 -3.35 -8.02 12.51
N ASN A 112 -3.67 -7.62 11.27
CA ASN A 112 -5.03 -7.71 10.76
C ASN A 112 -5.58 -9.15 10.81
N ASN A 113 -4.81 -10.12 10.31
CA ASN A 113 -5.29 -11.50 10.23
C ASN A 113 -5.40 -12.14 11.62
N LEU A 114 -4.49 -11.83 12.55
CA LEU A 114 -4.61 -12.23 13.95
C LEU A 114 -5.91 -11.70 14.58
N GLY A 115 -6.26 -10.44 14.30
CA GLY A 115 -7.54 -9.84 14.70
C GLY A 115 -8.74 -10.64 14.16
N VAL A 116 -8.74 -11.00 12.87
CA VAL A 116 -9.80 -11.81 12.26
C VAL A 116 -9.95 -13.17 12.95
N VAL A 117 -8.85 -13.85 13.30
CA VAL A 117 -8.96 -15.15 13.98
C VAL A 117 -9.52 -14.97 15.40
N LEU A 118 -9.04 -14.00 16.17
CA LEU A 118 -9.50 -13.70 17.54
C LEU A 118 -10.97 -13.32 17.59
N GLU A 119 -11.43 -12.43 16.69
CA GLU A 119 -12.84 -12.07 16.55
C GLU A 119 -13.70 -13.30 16.25
N SER A 120 -13.21 -14.20 15.38
CA SER A 120 -13.88 -15.47 15.05
C SER A 120 -13.88 -16.51 16.19
N MET A 121 -13.24 -16.21 17.33
CA MET A 121 -13.32 -16.98 18.58
C MET A 121 -14.06 -16.22 19.70
N GLY A 122 -14.58 -15.01 19.41
CA GLY A 122 -15.28 -14.16 20.37
C GLY A 122 -14.41 -13.12 21.09
N ASP A 123 -13.08 -13.16 20.94
CA ASP A 123 -12.19 -12.14 21.52
C ASP A 123 -12.14 -10.87 20.65
N ARG A 124 -13.26 -10.16 20.66
CA ARG A 124 -13.46 -8.89 19.96
C ARG A 124 -12.55 -7.78 20.51
N ALA A 125 -12.25 -7.79 21.81
CA ALA A 125 -11.44 -6.75 22.45
C ALA A 125 -9.98 -6.78 21.98
N THR A 126 -9.34 -7.96 21.98
CA THR A 126 -7.98 -8.11 21.45
C THR A 126 -7.95 -7.96 19.93
N ALA A 127 -9.02 -8.37 19.23
CA ALA A 127 -9.13 -8.15 17.79
C ALA A 127 -9.12 -6.66 17.41
N VAL A 128 -9.89 -5.81 18.10
CA VAL A 128 -9.88 -4.35 17.94
C VAL A 128 -8.47 -3.79 18.10
N THR A 129 -7.77 -4.17 19.17
CA THR A 129 -6.39 -3.72 19.44
C THR A 129 -5.45 -4.05 18.27
N HIS A 130 -5.60 -5.23 17.65
CA HIS A 130 -4.79 -5.61 16.50
C HIS A 130 -5.22 -4.94 15.19
N TYR A 131 -6.52 -4.68 14.96
CA TYR A 131 -6.98 -3.88 13.82
C TYR A 131 -6.47 -2.43 13.92
N GLU A 132 -6.54 -1.82 15.11
CA GLU A 132 -6.05 -0.46 15.36
C GLU A 132 -4.53 -0.37 15.21
N ARG A 133 -3.77 -1.39 15.66
CA ARG A 133 -2.33 -1.50 15.41
C ARG A 133 -2.01 -1.65 13.91
N ALA A 134 -2.76 -2.47 13.16
CA ALA A 134 -2.60 -2.61 11.71
C ALA A 134 -2.87 -1.29 10.96
N ILE A 135 -3.90 -0.54 11.36
CA ILE A 135 -4.20 0.81 10.83
C ILE A 135 -3.09 1.80 11.20
N HIS A 136 -2.55 1.76 12.42
CA HIS A 136 -1.46 2.64 12.83
C HIS A 136 -0.18 2.43 11.99
N ILE A 137 0.19 1.18 11.73
CA ILE A 137 1.34 0.83 10.88
C ILE A 137 1.06 1.21 9.41
N GLN A 138 -0.16 0.94 8.92
CA GLN A 138 -0.55 1.14 7.53
C GLN A 138 -1.92 1.87 7.44
N PRO A 139 -1.94 3.22 7.50
CA PRO A 139 -3.19 4.02 7.50
C PRO A 139 -4.06 3.95 6.25
N HIS A 140 -3.67 3.14 5.26
CA HIS A 140 -4.43 2.85 4.04
C HIS A 140 -4.66 1.34 3.86
N GLN A 141 -4.61 0.55 4.93
CA GLN A 141 -4.97 -0.86 4.88
C GLN A 141 -6.51 -1.02 4.88
N ALA A 142 -7.08 -1.27 3.70
CA ALA A 142 -8.52 -1.44 3.54
C ALA A 142 -9.11 -2.67 4.28
N GLY A 143 -8.26 -3.64 4.66
CA GLY A 143 -8.64 -4.81 5.45
C GLY A 143 -9.01 -4.44 6.88
N ALA A 144 -8.01 -3.98 7.67
CA ALA A 144 -8.21 -3.58 9.05
C ALA A 144 -9.29 -2.50 9.23
N HIS A 145 -9.40 -1.52 8.32
CA HIS A 145 -10.50 -0.55 8.36
C HIS A 145 -11.88 -1.19 8.16
N TYR A 146 -12.03 -2.14 7.24
CA TYR A 146 -13.30 -2.85 7.04
C TYR A 146 -13.66 -3.73 8.24
N ASN A 147 -12.67 -4.43 8.80
CA ASN A 147 -12.87 -5.33 9.95
C ASN A 147 -13.21 -4.55 11.23
N LEU A 148 -12.47 -3.48 11.52
CA LEU A 148 -12.79 -2.58 12.65
C LEU A 148 -14.17 -1.93 12.48
N ALA A 149 -14.57 -1.57 11.25
CA ALA A 149 -15.91 -1.06 10.99
C ALA A 149 -17.02 -2.09 11.28
N ASN A 150 -16.82 -3.36 10.93
CA ASN A 150 -17.77 -4.44 11.27
C ASN A 150 -17.92 -4.59 12.79
N VAL A 151 -16.80 -4.56 13.53
CA VAL A 151 -16.80 -4.62 14.99
C VAL A 151 -17.55 -3.42 15.59
N ARG A 152 -17.18 -2.18 15.22
CA ARG A 152 -17.85 -0.97 15.71
C ARG A 152 -19.33 -0.95 15.36
N LEU A 153 -19.74 -1.51 14.22
CA LEU A 153 -21.15 -1.68 13.85
C LEU A 153 -21.88 -2.69 14.75
N ALA A 154 -21.25 -3.84 15.05
CA ALA A 154 -21.80 -4.85 15.96
C ALA A 154 -21.90 -4.37 17.42
N ASP A 155 -21.04 -3.42 17.82
CA ASP A 155 -21.06 -2.74 19.12
C ASP A 155 -22.01 -1.51 19.14
N GLY A 156 -22.73 -1.23 18.04
CA GLY A 156 -23.69 -0.12 17.92
C GLY A 156 -23.10 1.25 17.61
N ALA A 157 -21.77 1.38 17.50
CA ALA A 157 -21.05 2.61 17.16
C ALA A 157 -21.10 2.92 15.64
N VAL A 158 -22.33 3.12 15.12
CA VAL A 158 -22.61 3.30 13.67
C VAL A 158 -21.82 4.44 13.04
N ALA A 159 -21.60 5.55 13.75
CA ALA A 159 -20.85 6.70 13.23
C ALA A 159 -19.39 6.35 12.92
N ASP A 160 -18.72 5.64 13.84
CA ASP A 160 -17.32 5.24 13.72
C ASP A 160 -17.16 4.13 12.67
N ALA A 161 -18.11 3.20 12.61
CA ALA A 161 -18.19 2.20 11.54
C ALA A 161 -18.26 2.86 10.16
N VAL A 162 -19.14 3.87 9.98
CA VAL A 162 -19.26 4.63 8.72
C VAL A 162 -17.97 5.41 8.40
N ALA A 163 -17.27 5.94 9.39
CA ALA A 163 -15.97 6.60 9.18
C ALA A 163 -14.90 5.61 8.69
N HIS A 164 -14.79 4.43 9.31
CA HIS A 164 -13.85 3.40 8.89
C HIS A 164 -14.20 2.75 7.55
N TYR A 165 -15.49 2.51 7.24
CA TYR A 165 -15.89 2.05 5.89
C TYR A 165 -15.52 3.05 4.80
N ARG A 166 -15.61 4.37 5.05
CA ARG A 166 -15.13 5.40 4.11
C ARG A 166 -13.63 5.29 3.88
N GLN A 167 -12.82 5.14 4.93
CA GLN A 167 -11.38 4.92 4.79
C GLN A 167 -11.03 3.62 4.04
N ALA A 168 -11.77 2.53 4.26
CA ALA A 168 -11.59 1.29 3.50
C ALA A 168 -11.88 1.47 1.99
N LEU A 169 -12.88 2.28 1.63
CA LEU A 169 -13.21 2.61 0.24
C LEU A 169 -12.20 3.57 -0.40
N GLU A 170 -11.72 4.57 0.35
CA GLU A 170 -10.66 5.49 -0.08
C GLU A 170 -9.35 4.75 -0.34
N ALA A 171 -8.93 3.87 0.58
CA ALA A 171 -7.78 2.99 0.42
C ALA A 171 -7.88 2.11 -0.86
N ARG A 172 -9.03 1.46 -1.10
CA ARG A 172 -9.26 0.68 -2.33
C ARG A 172 -9.23 1.54 -3.60
N ARG A 173 -9.71 2.78 -3.56
CA ARG A 173 -9.60 3.73 -4.69
C ARG A 173 -8.14 4.12 -4.93
N CYS A 174 -7.34 4.30 -3.89
CA CYS A 174 -5.91 4.59 -4.01
C CYS A 174 -5.14 3.43 -4.66
N THR A 175 -5.40 2.17 -4.28
CA THR A 175 -4.70 1.01 -4.88
C THR A 175 -5.07 0.73 -6.34
N HIS A 176 -6.26 1.15 -6.79
CA HIS A 176 -6.67 1.01 -8.20
C HIS A 176 -6.26 2.19 -9.08
N SER A 177 -6.19 3.41 -8.53
CA SER A 177 -5.74 4.60 -9.28
C SER A 177 -4.22 4.76 -9.31
N ALA A 178 -3.52 4.30 -8.27
CA ALA A 178 -2.06 4.17 -8.27
C ALA A 178 -1.65 2.80 -8.78
N GLY A 179 -1.42 2.69 -10.10
CA GLY A 179 -0.65 1.57 -10.67
C GLY A 179 0.70 1.39 -9.94
N PRO A 180 1.34 0.21 -10.03
CA PRO A 180 2.31 -0.28 -9.03
C PRO A 180 3.53 0.61 -8.75
N ALA A 181 3.83 1.58 -9.62
CA ALA A 181 4.92 2.55 -9.48
C ALA A 181 4.63 3.75 -8.53
N ARG A 182 3.46 3.86 -7.86
CA ARG A 182 3.09 5.04 -7.06
C ARG A 182 2.60 4.76 -5.61
N ARG A 183 3.29 3.87 -4.88
CA ARG A 183 3.03 3.54 -3.45
C ARG A 183 3.26 4.69 -2.42
N GLY A 184 3.29 5.96 -2.82
CA GLY A 184 3.66 7.08 -1.92
C GLY A 184 3.11 8.44 -2.36
N GLY A 185 1.88 8.49 -2.87
CA GLY A 185 1.39 9.62 -3.67
C GLY A 185 -0.05 10.11 -3.47
N CYS A 186 -0.76 9.67 -2.43
CA CYS A 186 -2.08 10.23 -2.09
C CYS A 186 -1.98 11.11 -0.84
N ARG A 187 -1.84 12.43 -1.02
CA ARG A 187 -2.07 13.37 0.10
C ARG A 187 -3.56 13.48 0.33
N VAL A 188 -4.04 13.00 1.49
CA VAL A 188 -5.38 13.33 1.98
C VAL A 188 -5.40 14.82 2.30
N SER A 189 -6.19 15.59 1.55
CA SER A 189 -6.40 17.02 1.80
C SER A 189 -7.30 17.22 3.01
N ALA A 190 -6.72 17.19 4.21
CA ALA A 190 -7.41 17.56 5.44
C ALA A 190 -7.92 19.01 5.35
N GLY A 191 -9.20 19.23 5.65
CA GLY A 191 -9.78 20.57 5.79
C GLY A 191 -10.55 21.12 4.59
N ALA A 192 -11.56 20.40 4.10
CA ALA A 192 -12.62 21.02 3.29
C ALA A 192 -13.54 21.87 4.19
N ARG A 193 -13.19 23.15 4.40
CA ARG A 193 -14.15 24.14 4.92
C ARG A 193 -15.24 24.38 3.86
N PRO A 194 -16.53 24.45 4.22
CA PRO A 194 -17.57 24.83 3.26
C PRO A 194 -17.40 26.31 2.88
N GLN A 195 -17.35 26.61 1.58
CA GLN A 195 -17.61 27.95 1.05
C GLN A 195 -18.97 27.97 0.34
N PRO A 196 -19.76 29.05 0.48
CA PRO A 196 -21.09 29.15 -0.11
C PRO A 196 -21.03 29.36 -1.63
N GLN A 197 -22.10 28.96 -2.34
CA GLN A 197 -22.17 29.08 -3.79
C GLN A 197 -22.69 30.45 -4.24
N THR A 198 -21.80 31.27 -4.78
CA THR A 198 -22.08 32.36 -5.74
C THR A 198 -20.90 32.43 -6.73
N GLY A 199 -21.01 32.89 -7.97
CA GLY A 199 -22.17 33.26 -8.79
C GLY A 199 -21.78 33.18 -10.27
N GLN A 200 -22.74 33.08 -11.19
CA GLN A 200 -22.50 32.73 -12.59
C GLN A 200 -21.67 33.75 -13.39
N CYS A 201 -20.98 33.27 -14.44
CA CYS A 201 -20.29 34.12 -15.41
C CYS A 201 -21.28 34.90 -16.30
N THR A 202 -21.00 36.17 -16.57
CA THR A 202 -21.57 36.91 -17.70
C THR A 202 -20.48 37.60 -18.52
N ARG A 203 -20.83 38.05 -19.73
CA ARG A 203 -19.91 38.37 -20.84
C ARG A 203 -20.31 39.71 -21.45
N GLY A 204 -19.44 40.72 -21.43
CA GLY A 204 -19.75 42.07 -21.92
C GLY A 204 -18.51 42.88 -22.32
N LEU A 205 -18.68 43.86 -23.21
CA LEU A 205 -17.61 44.71 -23.79
C LEU A 205 -17.68 46.16 -23.29
N ARG A 206 -16.50 46.75 -23.01
CA ARG A 206 -16.22 48.21 -22.95
C ARG A 206 -17.02 48.97 -21.85
N VAL A 207 -16.63 50.14 -21.33
CA VAL A 207 -16.01 51.36 -21.88
C VAL A 207 -14.88 51.88 -20.93
N ALA A 208 -14.15 52.95 -21.31
CA ALA A 208 -12.98 53.50 -20.60
C ALA A 208 -13.23 54.87 -19.93
N ALA A 209 -12.42 55.25 -18.91
CA ALA A 209 -11.96 56.62 -18.58
C ALA A 209 -11.16 56.68 -17.24
N GLY A 210 -10.36 57.75 -17.00
CA GLY A 210 -9.67 58.06 -15.73
C GLY A 210 -8.30 57.35 -15.52
N HIS A 211 -7.09 57.94 -15.54
CA HIS A 211 -6.51 59.30 -15.44
C HIS A 211 -6.27 59.91 -14.03
N GLY A 212 -4.98 60.13 -13.69
CA GLY A 212 -4.46 60.85 -12.50
C GLY A 212 -4.48 60.06 -11.18
N ALA A 213 -3.66 60.30 -10.14
CA ALA A 213 -2.39 61.03 -9.93
C ALA A 213 -1.71 60.40 -8.66
N ARG A 214 -0.40 60.44 -8.35
CA ARG A 214 0.44 61.56 -7.82
C ARG A 214 -0.28 62.43 -6.77
N VAL A 215 0.27 62.78 -5.58
CA VAL A 215 1.66 62.81 -5.05
C VAL A 215 1.66 62.81 -3.49
N ASP A 216 2.79 62.42 -2.88
CA ASP A 216 3.42 62.88 -1.59
C ASP A 216 2.57 63.00 -0.29
N ALA A 217 3.07 63.22 0.95
CA ALA A 217 4.43 63.38 1.51
C ALA A 217 4.48 63.07 3.04
N ALA A 218 5.69 62.83 3.59
CA ALA A 218 6.16 63.22 4.95
C ALA A 218 5.44 62.70 6.23
N GLN A 219 5.95 62.78 7.48
CA GLN A 219 7.27 62.84 8.20
C GLN A 219 6.96 62.48 9.69
N HIS A 220 7.83 62.17 10.67
CA HIS A 220 9.26 62.39 10.99
C HIS A 220 9.86 61.07 11.61
N GLY A 221 11.17 60.77 11.70
CA GLY A 221 12.25 61.41 12.48
C GLY A 221 12.55 60.58 13.76
N ARG A 222 13.78 60.36 14.27
CA ARG A 222 15.16 60.82 13.97
C ARG A 222 16.12 59.58 14.08
N GLY A 223 17.23 59.47 13.32
CA GLY A 223 18.61 59.81 13.76
C GLY A 223 19.18 58.87 14.85
N THR A 224 20.38 58.26 14.80
CA THR A 224 21.56 58.24 13.87
C THR A 224 22.42 56.98 14.20
N GLY A 225 23.39 56.48 13.42
CA GLY A 225 23.90 56.82 12.08
C GLY A 225 25.34 56.29 11.83
N VAL A 226 25.78 56.26 10.55
CA VAL A 226 27.16 56.03 10.02
C VAL A 226 27.80 54.62 10.15
N GLY A 227 28.21 54.03 9.00
CA GLY A 227 29.08 52.84 8.92
C GLY A 227 28.87 51.97 7.66
N ALA A 228 29.62 52.22 6.57
CA ALA A 228 29.57 51.50 5.28
C ALA A 228 30.89 51.71 4.47
N PRO A 229 31.17 51.02 3.34
CA PRO A 229 30.47 49.91 2.65
C PRO A 229 31.24 48.57 2.93
N SER A 230 31.28 47.46 2.16
CA SER A 230 30.95 47.05 0.76
C SER A 230 30.62 45.52 0.75
N HIS A 231 30.43 44.74 -0.33
CA HIS A 231 30.45 44.91 -1.80
C HIS A 231 29.60 43.78 -2.46
N ALA A 232 29.26 43.91 -3.75
CA ALA A 232 28.87 42.87 -4.73
C ALA A 232 28.23 41.52 -4.24
N GLY A 233 26.92 41.36 -4.43
CA GLY A 233 26.23 40.06 -4.29
C GLY A 233 26.29 39.16 -5.55
N ARG A 234 25.92 37.87 -5.42
CA ARG A 234 25.57 36.97 -6.54
C ARG A 234 24.54 35.91 -6.14
N ARG A 235 23.52 35.71 -6.97
CA ARG A 235 22.54 34.63 -6.82
C ARG A 235 23.24 33.26 -6.97
N ARG A 236 23.09 32.35 -6.01
CA ARG A 236 23.47 30.93 -6.19
C ARG A 236 22.22 30.06 -6.29
N ARG A 237 22.12 29.30 -7.39
CA ARG A 237 21.09 28.27 -7.60
C ARG A 237 21.53 26.97 -6.92
N SER A 238 20.59 26.26 -6.29
CA SER A 238 20.85 24.93 -5.71
C SER A 238 21.16 23.89 -6.81
N PRO A 239 22.19 23.04 -6.67
CA PRO A 239 22.53 22.04 -7.66
C PRO A 239 21.72 20.73 -7.53
N ARG A 240 20.95 20.44 -8.57
CA ARG A 240 20.67 19.14 -9.21
C ARG A 240 20.68 17.86 -8.35
N CYS A 241 19.57 17.12 -8.46
CA CYS A 241 19.53 15.67 -8.23
C CYS A 241 20.52 14.93 -9.16
N ALA A 242 21.18 13.89 -8.65
CA ALA A 242 21.89 12.91 -9.47
C ALA A 242 20.94 11.78 -9.91
N ARG A 243 20.94 11.44 -11.20
CA ARG A 243 20.36 10.20 -11.73
C ARG A 243 21.51 9.22 -12.01
N TYR A 244 21.40 7.99 -11.55
CA TYR A 244 22.25 6.91 -12.05
C TYR A 244 21.71 6.41 -13.40
N ALA A 245 22.50 6.60 -14.46
CA ALA A 245 22.64 5.59 -15.51
C ALA A 245 23.76 4.63 -15.04
N GLY A 246 23.79 3.34 -15.34
CA GLY A 246 23.35 2.70 -16.58
C GLY A 246 24.60 2.25 -17.31
N ARG A 247 24.95 0.96 -17.23
CA ARG A 247 26.23 0.42 -17.71
C ARG A 247 26.00 -0.77 -18.64
N SER A 248 25.88 -0.47 -19.93
CA SER A 248 25.79 -1.49 -20.99
C SER A 248 27.11 -2.27 -21.11
N LEU A 249 27.04 -3.60 -21.11
CA LEU A 249 28.15 -4.44 -21.56
C LEU A 249 28.17 -4.45 -23.11
N ARG A 250 29.38 -4.52 -23.69
CA ARG A 250 29.59 -4.44 -25.15
C ARG A 250 29.50 -5.82 -25.80
N VAL A 251 29.13 -5.82 -27.09
CA VAL A 251 29.07 -7.00 -27.95
C VAL A 251 30.17 -6.93 -29.02
N GLY A 252 30.71 -8.08 -29.41
CA GLY A 252 31.69 -8.25 -30.49
C GLY A 252 33.13 -8.39 -30.00
N ARG A 253 34.00 -9.16 -30.67
CA ARG A 253 33.85 -9.96 -31.92
C ARG A 253 34.97 -11.01 -31.96
N ALA A 254 34.71 -12.21 -32.50
CA ALA A 254 35.58 -12.91 -33.47
C ALA A 254 35.00 -14.30 -33.81
N ILE A 255 35.07 -14.69 -35.08
CA ILE A 255 34.92 -16.07 -35.57
C ILE A 255 36.18 -16.36 -36.40
N PRO A 256 36.93 -17.44 -36.11
CA PRO A 256 37.74 -18.11 -37.11
C PRO A 256 36.93 -19.24 -37.76
N SER A 257 37.15 -19.48 -39.04
CA SER A 257 36.57 -20.58 -39.80
C SER A 257 37.68 -21.56 -40.24
N ARG A 258 37.25 -22.77 -40.65
CA ARG A 258 38.06 -23.86 -41.21
C ARG A 258 38.92 -24.65 -40.23
N ASP A 259 39.15 -25.96 -40.43
CA ASP A 259 38.55 -26.90 -41.41
C ASP A 259 37.87 -28.08 -40.68
#